data_AF-A0A0C2V6E9-F1
#
_entry.id   AF-A0A0C2V6E9-F1
#
_cell.length_a   1.000
_cell.length_b   1.000
_cell.length_c   1.000
_cell.angle_alpha   90.00
_cell.angle_beta   90.00
_cell.angle_gamma   90.00
#
_symmetry.space_group_name_H-M   'P 1'
#
loop_
_entity.id
_entity.type
_entity.pdbx_description
1 polymer ?
#
loop_
_entity_poly.entity_id
_entity_poly.type
_entity_poly.pdbx_seq_one_letter_code
_entity_poly.pdbx_strand_id
1 'polypeptide(L)'
;MFSSTAFLIKAAVPTGPQTVEVTLITYYEDGDKAFEVNNEEILAMEDFWAKYQDWQLVDMSKGKVIFRTKTEEWSPLLELSGYSSSFY
;
A
#
# COMPACT_ATOMS: atom_id res chain seq x y z
N MET A 1 -21.85 14.78 -39.47
CA MET A 1 -21.09 15.59 -38.50
C MET A 1 -21.17 14.88 -37.16
N PHE A 2 -20.13 14.18 -36.74
CA PHE A 2 -20.06 13.63 -35.38
C PHE A 2 -18.86 14.29 -34.70
N SER A 3 -19.16 15.31 -33.89
CA SER A 3 -18.18 15.93 -33.00
C SER A 3 -18.02 14.99 -31.81
N SER A 4 -16.88 14.30 -31.72
CA SER A 4 -16.57 13.47 -30.57
C SER A 4 -15.69 14.30 -29.64
N THR A 5 -16.29 14.75 -28.56
CA THR A 5 -15.66 15.55 -27.51
C THR A 5 -14.54 14.73 -26.86
N ALA A 6 -13.30 15.18 -27.02
CA ALA A 6 -12.16 14.62 -26.30
C ALA A 6 -12.36 14.82 -24.79
N PHE A 7 -12.55 13.72 -24.06
CA PHE A 7 -12.64 13.74 -22.60
C PHE A 7 -11.22 13.85 -22.03
N LEU A 8 -10.79 15.08 -21.72
CA LEU A 8 -9.54 15.33 -21.02
C LEU A 8 -9.72 14.98 -19.53
N ILE A 9 -9.41 13.74 -19.13
CA ILE A 9 -9.20 13.46 -17.71
C ILE A 9 -7.82 14.00 -17.34
N LYS A 10 -7.78 15.24 -16.85
CA LYS A 10 -6.63 15.75 -16.12
C LYS A 10 -6.62 15.06 -14.77
N ALA A 11 -5.92 13.93 -14.67
CA ALA A 11 -5.56 13.36 -13.38
C ALA A 11 -4.72 14.42 -12.64
N ALA A 12 -5.34 15.14 -11.72
CA ALA A 12 -4.65 16.02 -10.81
C ALA A 12 -3.85 15.12 -9.86
N VAL A 13 -2.63 14.79 -10.27
CA VAL A 13 -1.65 14.16 -9.39
C VAL A 13 -1.35 15.20 -8.30
N PRO A 14 -1.63 14.91 -7.02
CA PRO A 14 -1.36 15.85 -5.94
C PRO A 14 0.13 16.21 -5.94
N THR A 15 0.42 17.50 -6.02
CA THR A 15 1.75 18.09 -6.24
C THR A 15 2.55 18.33 -4.95
N GLY A 16 2.29 17.55 -3.89
CA GLY A 16 2.99 17.66 -2.61
C GLY A 16 3.28 16.29 -2.01
N PRO A 17 4.18 16.20 -1.01
CA PRO A 17 4.47 14.94 -0.33
C PRO A 17 3.17 14.37 0.23
N GLN A 18 2.82 13.17 -0.20
CA GLN A 18 1.59 12.53 0.23
C GLN A 18 1.94 11.45 1.25
N THR A 19 1.61 11.71 2.52
CA THR A 19 1.64 10.64 3.53
C THR A 19 0.49 9.69 3.26
N VAL A 20 0.80 8.40 3.11
CA VAL A 20 -0.14 7.34 2.84
C VAL A 20 0.02 6.25 3.89
N GLU A 21 -1.10 5.80 4.46
CA GLU A 21 -1.15 4.61 5.29
C GLU A 21 -1.12 3.37 4.37
N VAL A 22 -0.01 2.64 4.41
CA VAL A 22 0.17 1.39 3.68
C VAL A 22 -0.13 0.23 4.63
N THR A 23 -1.17 -0.53 4.33
CA THR A 23 -1.51 -1.78 5.02
C THR A 23 -1.03 -2.97 4.19
N LEU A 24 -0.12 -3.77 4.73
CA LEU A 24 0.36 -5.01 4.13
C LEU A 24 -0.33 -6.20 4.81
N ILE A 25 -0.89 -7.10 4.01
CA ILE A 25 -1.52 -8.34 4.47
C ILE A 25 -0.75 -9.52 3.90
N THR A 26 -0.15 -10.32 4.77
CA THR A 26 0.54 -11.57 4.37
C THR A 26 -0.32 -12.76 4.75
N TYR A 27 -0.67 -13.60 3.77
CA TYR A 27 -1.34 -14.88 3.99
C TYR A 27 -0.31 -16.00 4.01
N TYR A 28 -0.28 -16.77 5.10
CA TYR A 28 0.63 -17.90 5.30
C TYR A 28 -0.02 -19.24 4.90
N GLU A 29 0.79 -20.30 4.82
CA GLU A 29 0.33 -21.64 4.41
C GLU A 29 -0.69 -22.25 5.39
N ASP A 30 -0.55 -21.97 6.69
CA ASP A 30 -1.43 -22.43 7.78
C ASP A 30 -2.81 -21.75 7.81
N GLY A 31 -3.01 -20.73 6.97
CA GLY A 31 -4.24 -19.95 6.89
C GLY A 31 -4.27 -18.75 7.84
N ASP A 32 -3.22 -18.54 8.64
CA ASP A 32 -3.05 -17.33 9.43
C ASP A 32 -2.61 -16.16 8.54
N LYS A 33 -2.71 -14.96 9.11
CA LYS A 33 -2.39 -13.71 8.43
C LYS A 33 -1.66 -12.73 9.33
N ALA A 34 -0.68 -12.05 8.75
CA ALA A 34 -0.02 -10.90 9.38
C ALA A 34 -0.54 -9.59 8.79
N PHE A 35 -0.59 -8.57 9.64
CA PHE A 35 -0.94 -7.20 9.28
C PHE A 35 0.20 -6.27 9.67
N GLU A 36 0.66 -5.48 8.72
CA GLU A 36 1.64 -4.42 8.95
C GLU A 36 1.05 -3.10 8.45
N VAL A 37 1.13 -2.05 9.27
CA VAL A 37 0.61 -0.73 8.94
C VAL A 37 1.74 0.28 9.05
N ASN A 38 2.10 0.87 7.92
CA ASN A 38 3.19 1.84 7.81
C ASN A 38 2.65 3.17 7.31
N ASN A 39 3.14 4.28 7.88
CA ASN A 39 2.88 5.61 7.33
C ASN A 39 4.08 6.01 6.49
N GLU A 40 3.89 6.07 5.17
CA GLU A 40 4.97 6.37 4.23
C GLU A 40 4.72 7.71 3.55
N GLU A 41 5.76 8.53 3.47
CA GLU A 41 5.75 9.75 2.69
C GLU A 41 6.15 9.43 1.24
N ILE A 42 5.20 9.58 0.31
CA ILE A 42 5.45 9.36 -1.11
C ILE A 42 6.19 10.58 -1.67
N LEU A 43 7.51 10.43 -1.84
CA LEU A 43 8.37 11.41 -2.50
C LEU A 43 8.25 11.31 -4.03
N ALA A 44 8.21 10.08 -4.54
CA ALA A 44 8.00 9.75 -5.94
C ALA A 44 7.04 8.56 -6.07
N MET A 45 6.00 8.73 -6.88
CA MET A 45 4.99 7.69 -7.06
C MET A 45 5.57 6.44 -7.75
N GLU A 46 6.56 6.60 -8.64
CA GLU A 46 7.23 5.49 -9.31
C GLU A 46 7.99 4.61 -8.32
N ASP A 47 8.75 5.21 -7.41
CA ASP A 47 9.48 4.49 -6.35
C ASP A 47 8.53 3.76 -5.40
N PHE A 48 7.38 4.38 -5.09
CA PHE A 48 6.34 3.76 -4.27
C PHE A 48 5.80 2.49 -4.92
N TRP A 49 5.44 2.52 -6.22
CA TRP A 49 4.96 1.32 -6.91
C TRP A 49 6.05 0.27 -7.11
N ALA A 50 7.29 0.68 -7.37
CA ALA A 50 8.42 -0.23 -7.51
C ALA A 50 8.67 -1.04 -6.22
N LYS A 51 8.53 -0.41 -5.05
CA LYS A 51 8.67 -1.08 -3.74
C LYS A 51 7.65 -2.20 -3.52
N TYR A 52 6.44 -2.05 -4.06
CA TYR A 52 5.34 -3.00 -3.89
C TYR A 52 4.99 -3.76 -5.19
N GLN A 53 5.92 -3.83 -6.15
CA GLN A 53 5.65 -4.45 -7.46
C GLN A 53 5.27 -5.93 -7.36
N ASP A 54 5.81 -6.64 -6.37
CA ASP A 54 5.56 -8.07 -6.12
C ASP A 54 4.33 -8.29 -5.23
N TRP A 55 3.71 -7.21 -4.75
CA TRP A 55 2.51 -7.25 -3.93
C TRP A 55 1.26 -7.03 -4.77
N GLN A 56 0.18 -7.69 -4.39
CA GLN A 56 -1.11 -7.46 -5.02
C GLN A 56 -1.83 -6.29 -4.37
N LEU A 57 -2.13 -5.25 -5.14
CA LEU A 57 -3.00 -4.16 -4.72
C LEU A 57 -4.43 -4.69 -4.50
N VAL A 58 -4.95 -4.52 -3.28
CA VAL A 58 -6.31 -4.92 -2.88
C VAL A 58 -7.26 -3.74 -2.95
N ASP A 59 -6.84 -2.61 -2.37
CA ASP A 59 -7.64 -1.39 -2.31
C ASP A 59 -6.73 -0.16 -2.28
N MET A 60 -7.20 0.92 -2.88
CA MET A 60 -6.54 2.22 -2.80
C MET A 60 -7.60 3.31 -2.69
N SER A 61 -7.52 4.06 -1.59
CA SER A 61 -8.39 5.21 -1.32
C SER A 61 -7.55 6.43 -0.95
N LYS A 62 -8.20 7.57 -0.72
CA LYS A 62 -7.47 8.81 -0.39
C LYS A 62 -6.68 8.64 0.91
N GLY A 63 -5.36 8.57 0.78
CA GLY A 63 -4.43 8.47 1.91
C GLY A 63 -4.25 7.04 2.46
N LYS A 64 -4.82 6.01 1.82
CA LYS A 64 -4.67 4.62 2.26
C LYS A 64 -4.49 3.67 1.09
N VAL A 65 -3.56 2.73 1.22
CA VAL A 65 -3.29 1.67 0.26
C VAL A 65 -3.24 0.34 1.00
N ILE A 66 -3.93 -0.67 0.46
CA ILE A 66 -3.93 -2.03 1.01
C ILE A 66 -3.30 -2.96 -0.01
N PHE A 67 -2.20 -3.59 0.38
CA PHE A 67 -1.52 -4.62 -0.38
C PHE A 67 -1.69 -5.98 0.28
N ARG A 68 -1.68 -7.03 -0.54
CA ARG A 68 -1.64 -8.41 -0.07
C ARG A 68 -0.55 -9.21 -0.76
N THR A 69 0.02 -10.16 -0.03
CA THR A 69 0.89 -11.20 -0.56
C THR A 69 0.52 -12.56 0.04
N LYS A 70 0.98 -13.63 -0.61
CA LYS A 70 0.84 -15.01 -0.13
C LYS A 70 2.21 -15.66 -0.08
N THR A 71 2.54 -16.28 1.04
CA THR A 71 3.76 -17.05 1.22
C THR A 71 3.42 -18.53 1.47
N GLU A 72 4.33 -19.42 1.08
CA GLU A 72 4.30 -20.85 1.40
C GLU A 72 4.99 -21.12 2.75
N GLU A 73 5.45 -20.07 3.43
CA GLU A 73 6.00 -20.18 4.78
C GLU A 73 4.88 -20.28 5.82
N TRP A 74 5.20 -20.94 6.94
CA TRP A 74 4.33 -21.07 8.10
C TRP A 74 4.42 -19.80 8.94
N SER A 75 3.33 -19.40 9.59
CA SER A 75 3.29 -18.11 10.29
C SER A 75 4.35 -18.03 11.39
N PRO A 76 5.22 -17.01 11.37
CA PRO A 76 5.94 -16.63 12.56
C PRO A 76 4.91 -16.02 13.51
N LEU A 77 4.54 -16.75 14.57
CA LEU A 77 3.70 -16.25 15.65
C LEU A 77 4.16 -14.84 16.00
N LEU A 78 3.31 -13.84 15.76
CA LEU A 78 3.66 -12.41 15.86
C LEU A 78 4.04 -12.05 17.31
N GLU A 79 5.31 -12.23 17.67
CA GLU A 79 5.92 -11.73 18.91
C GLU A 79 6.44 -10.28 18.78
N LEU A 80 6.15 -9.59 17.68
CA LEU A 80 6.77 -8.32 17.30
C LEU A 80 5.78 -7.25 16.78
N SER A 81 4.56 -7.14 17.34
CA SER A 81 3.86 -5.84 17.29
C SER A 81 4.51 -4.87 18.27
N GLY A 82 5.82 -4.64 18.09
CA GLY A 82 6.59 -3.56 18.68
C GLY A 82 6.14 -2.25 18.05
N TYR A 83 4.96 -1.76 18.47
CA TYR A 83 4.67 -0.33 18.53
C TYR A 83 5.74 0.29 19.45
N SER A 84 6.95 0.46 18.94
CA SER A 84 7.96 1.29 19.57
C SER A 84 7.52 2.72 19.37
N SER A 85 6.56 3.18 20.17
CA SER A 85 6.43 4.60 20.45
C SER A 85 7.67 5.00 21.25
N SER A 86 8.80 5.15 20.57
CA SER A 86 9.80 6.10 21.01
C SER A 86 9.08 7.45 21.05
N PHE A 87 8.88 8.02 22.23
CA PHE A 87 9.17 9.42 22.56
C PHE A 87 8.93 9.67 24.07
N TYR A 88 10.04 10.01 24.74
CA TYR A 88 10.28 10.50 26.12
C TYR A 88 10.29 9.50 27.30
#